data_AF-A0A1B9MLD0-F1
#
_entry.id   AF-A0A1B9MLD0-F1
#
_cell.length_a   1.000
_cell.length_b   1.000
_cell.length_c   1.000
_cell.angle_alpha   90.00
_cell.angle_beta   90.00
_cell.angle_gamma   90.00
#
_symmetry.space_group_name_H-M   'P 1'
#
loop_
_entity.id
_entity.type
_entity.pdbx_description
1 polymer ?
#
loop_
_entity_poly.entity_id
_entity_poly.type
_entity_poly.pdbx_seq_one_letter_code
_entity_poly.pdbx_strand_id
1 'polypeptide(L)'
;MNKVIFFAQIRELVGTESVMLDANQLSVSYLIDQLSERGEQWFLAFKENPVLCAVNQTLVDFDYIVKEGDEIAFFPPVTGG
;
A
#
# COMPACT_ATOMS: atom_id res chain seq x y z
N MET A 1 -2.93 6.36 -14.00
CA MET A 1 -2.84 6.90 -12.62
C MET A 1 -3.75 6.09 -11.71
N ASN A 2 -3.20 5.65 -10.57
CA ASN A 2 -3.84 4.77 -9.59
C ASN A 2 -3.89 5.48 -8.24
N LYS A 3 -4.97 5.22 -7.49
CA LYS A 3 -5.13 5.76 -6.15
C LYS A 3 -4.62 4.74 -5.14
N VAL A 4 -3.70 5.16 -4.29
CA VAL A 4 -3.17 4.34 -3.19
C VAL A 4 -3.64 4.94 -1.87
N ILE A 5 -4.34 4.17 -1.06
CA ILE A 5 -4.97 4.58 0.20
C ILE A 5 -4.31 3.85 1.37
N PHE A 6 -4.14 4.55 2.48
CA PHE A 6 -3.51 4.03 3.69
C PHE A 6 -4.50 4.07 4.86
N PHE A 7 -4.48 3.03 5.69
CA PHE A 7 -5.33 2.94 6.88
C PHE A 7 -4.54 2.70 8.17
N ALA A 8 -5.17 2.99 9.30
CA ALA A 8 -4.68 2.72 10.66
C ALA A 8 -3.21 3.13 10.85
N GLN A 9 -2.39 2.29 11.48
CA GLN A 9 -0.99 2.57 11.78
C GLN A 9 -0.17 2.96 10.54
N ILE A 10 -0.44 2.35 9.38
CA ILE A 10 0.26 2.70 8.13
C ILE A 10 -0.02 4.15 7.78
N ARG A 11 -1.29 4.58 7.81
CA ARG A 11 -1.68 5.98 7.57
C ARG A 11 -1.00 6.96 8.54
N GLU A 12 -0.93 6.58 9.82
CA GLU A 12 -0.30 7.40 10.85
C GLU A 12 1.19 7.59 10.59
N LEU A 13 1.90 6.52 10.21
CA LEU A 13 3.32 6.57 9.86
C LEU A 13 3.57 7.39 8.58
N VAL A 14 2.81 7.12 7.51
CA VAL A 14 3.04 7.83 6.23
C VAL A 14 2.55 9.28 6.25
N GLY A 15 1.72 9.65 7.22
CA GLY A 15 1.25 11.02 7.44
C GLY A 15 0.25 11.54 6.39
N THR A 16 -0.28 10.67 5.54
CA THR A 16 -1.28 11.01 4.52
C THR A 16 -2.29 9.87 4.35
N GLU A 17 -3.53 10.21 4.00
CA GLU A 17 -4.58 9.23 3.72
C GLU A 17 -4.42 8.53 2.38
N SER A 18 -3.83 9.20 1.39
CA SER A 18 -3.65 8.65 0.05
C SER A 18 -2.56 9.36 -0.75
N VAL A 19 -2.14 8.72 -1.84
CA VAL A 19 -1.29 9.29 -2.90
C VAL A 19 -1.77 8.81 -4.26
N MET A 20 -1.46 9.57 -5.31
CA MET A 20 -1.63 9.13 -6.70
C MET A 20 -0.29 8.66 -7.25
N LEU A 21 -0.26 7.47 -7.86
CA LEU A 21 0.93 6.88 -8.48
C LEU A 21 0.62 6.37 -9.88
N ASP A 22 1.62 6.33 -10.74
CA ASP A 22 1.53 5.49 -11.93
C ASP A 22 1.96 4.08 -11.56
N ALA A 23 0.97 3.21 -11.32
CA ALA A 23 1.18 1.84 -10.85
C ALA A 23 0.80 0.80 -11.90
N ASN A 24 0.44 1.23 -13.11
CA ASN A 24 -0.02 0.31 -14.14
C ASN A 24 1.10 -0.67 -14.52
N GLN A 25 0.77 -1.96 -14.58
CA GLN A 25 1.69 -3.07 -14.84
C GLN A 25 2.77 -3.29 -13.77
N LEU A 26 2.64 -2.69 -12.59
CA LEU A 26 3.54 -2.93 -11.47
C LEU A 26 2.94 -3.95 -10.50
N SER A 27 3.77 -4.79 -9.91
CA SER A 27 3.32 -5.65 -8.80
C SER A 27 3.10 -4.84 -7.54
N VAL A 28 2.24 -5.33 -6.65
CA VAL A 28 2.05 -4.76 -5.32
C VAL A 28 3.37 -4.73 -4.54
N SER A 29 4.21 -5.77 -4.63
CA SER A 29 5.54 -5.80 -4.01
C SER A 29 6.43 -4.65 -4.47
N TYR A 30 6.44 -4.35 -5.77
CA TYR A 30 7.22 -3.26 -6.33
C TYR A 30 6.70 -1.89 -5.86
N LEU A 31 5.38 -1.74 -5.71
CA LEU A 31 4.80 -0.53 -5.13
C LEU A 31 5.23 -0.34 -3.68
N ILE A 32 5.26 -1.41 -2.87
CA ILE A 32 5.75 -1.36 -1.49
C ILE A 32 7.21 -0.90 -1.46
N ASP A 33 8.06 -1.41 -2.35
CA ASP A 33 9.46 -0.96 -2.49
C ASP A 33 9.52 0.54 -2.78
N GLN A 34 8.84 1.01 -3.83
CA GLN A 34 8.83 2.43 -4.21
C GLN A 34 8.26 3.36 -3.12
N LEU A 35 7.25 2.91 -2.38
CA LEU A 35 6.67 3.69 -1.29
C LEU A 35 7.65 3.77 -0.12
N SER A 36 8.36 2.69 0.20
CA SER A 36 9.32 2.63 1.30
C SER A 36 10.54 3.55 1.12
N GLU A 37 10.86 3.92 -0.12
CA GLU A 37 11.97 4.82 -0.45
C GLU A 37 11.68 6.31 -0.16
N ARG A 38 10.44 6.66 0.22
CA ARG A 38 10.01 8.06 0.45
C ARG A 38 10.49 8.66 1.77
N GLY A 39 11.16 7.88 2.60
CA GLY A 39 11.75 8.31 3.87
C GLY A 39 11.55 7.30 4.99
N GLU A 40 12.15 7.58 6.14
CA GLU A 40 12.22 6.65 7.28
C GLU A 40 10.82 6.19 7.75
N GLN A 41 9.85 7.08 7.87
CA GLN A 41 8.50 6.71 8.30
C GLN A 41 7.78 5.79 7.30
N TRP A 42 8.00 5.99 6.00
CA TRP A 42 7.45 5.12 4.97
C TRP A 42 8.14 3.75 4.97
N PHE A 43 9.46 3.73 5.17
CA PHE A 43 10.20 2.49 5.37
C PHE A 43 9.67 1.71 6.56
N LEU A 44 9.49 2.36 7.71
CA LEU A 44 8.90 1.73 8.90
C LEU A 44 7.50 1.17 8.61
N ALA A 45 6.65 1.94 7.93
CA ALA A 45 5.29 1.52 7.60
C ALA A 45 5.21 0.27 6.72
N PHE A 46 6.16 0.11 5.79
CA PHE A 46 6.08 -0.89 4.72
C PHE A 46 7.08 -2.06 4.85
N LYS A 47 8.18 -1.89 5.58
CA LYS A 47 9.27 -2.88 5.68
C LYS A 47 9.46 -3.45 7.07
N GLU A 48 9.15 -2.69 8.12
CA GLU A 48 9.34 -3.10 9.52
C GLU A 48 8.04 -3.52 10.23
N ASN A 49 6.88 -3.31 9.59
CA ASN A 49 5.58 -3.71 10.13
C ASN A 49 4.85 -4.64 9.17
N PRO A 50 3.99 -5.55 9.67
CA PRO A 50 3.13 -6.35 8.81
C PRO A 50 2.16 -5.49 8.01
N VAL A 51 2.05 -5.77 6.71
CA VAL A 51 1.17 -5.06 5.77
C VAL A 51 0.27 -6.07 5.06
N LEU A 52 -0.99 -5.72 4.88
CA LEU A 52 -1.92 -6.35 3.94
C LEU A 52 -2.21 -5.38 2.80
N CYS A 53 -2.51 -5.93 1.63
CA CYS A 53 -2.92 -5.18 0.45
C CYS A 53 -4.30 -5.64 -0.02
N ALA A 54 -5.15 -4.69 -0.38
CA ALA A 54 -6.35 -4.95 -1.16
C ALA A 54 -6.34 -4.11 -2.45
N VAL A 55 -6.79 -4.72 -3.54
CA VAL A 55 -7.04 -4.02 -4.81
C VAL A 55 -8.53 -4.12 -5.11
N ASN A 56 -9.17 -2.97 -5.37
CA ASN A 56 -10.61 -2.87 -5.59
C ASN A 56 -11.41 -3.63 -4.51
N GLN A 57 -11.10 -3.31 -3.24
CA GLN A 57 -11.74 -3.86 -2.04
C GLN A 57 -11.61 -5.39 -1.86
N THR A 58 -10.73 -6.04 -2.62
CA THR A 58 -10.44 -7.47 -2.52
C THR A 58 -9.00 -7.67 -2.04
N LEU A 59 -8.78 -8.50 -1.02
CA LEU A 59 -7.43 -8.85 -0.57
C LEU A 59 -6.66 -9.56 -1.70
N VAL A 60 -5.42 -9.14 -1.91
CA VAL A 60 -4.54 -9.72 -2.93
C VAL A 60 -3.16 -9.99 -2.36
N ASP A 61 -2.48 -10.95 -2.97
CA ASP A 61 -1.07 -11.22 -2.69
C ASP A 61 -0.17 -10.17 -3.32
N PHE A 62 1.09 -10.11 -2.86
CA PHE A 62 2.04 -9.07 -3.30
C PHE A 62 2.55 -9.25 -4.73
N ASP A 63 2.29 -10.39 -5.37
CA ASP A 63 2.57 -10.64 -6.79
C ASP A 63 1.46 -10.15 -7.73
N TYR A 64 0.32 -9.69 -7.20
CA TYR A 64 -0.76 -9.12 -7.99
C TYR A 64 -0.26 -7.94 -8.83
N ILE A 65 -0.57 -7.97 -10.13
CA ILE A 65 -0.22 -6.91 -11.09
C ILE A 65 -1.34 -5.88 -11.14
N VAL A 66 -1.02 -4.65 -10.71
CA VAL A 66 -1.92 -3.51 -10.70
C VAL A 66 -2.22 -3.05 -12.12
N LYS A 67 -3.49 -2.77 -12.39
CA LYS A 67 -3.97 -2.25 -13.67
C LYS A 67 -4.28 -0.77 -13.56
N GLU A 68 -4.25 -0.07 -14.68
CA GLU A 68 -4.66 1.32 -14.73
C GLU A 68 -6.08 1.50 -14.14
N GLY A 69 -6.22 2.48 -13.24
CA GLY A 69 -7.48 2.82 -12.60
C GLY A 69 -7.81 2.02 -11.33
N ASP A 70 -7.06 0.95 -11.03
CA ASP A 70 -7.21 0.22 -9.77
C ASP A 70 -7.03 1.14 -8.56
N GLU A 71 -7.86 0.91 -7.54
CA GLU A 71 -7.69 1.47 -6.19
C GLU A 71 -6.96 0.45 -5.31
N ILE A 72 -5.83 0.86 -4.75
CA ILE A 72 -4.96 0.04 -3.91
C ILE A 72 -5.07 0.52 -2.47
N ALA A 73 -5.26 -0.39 -1.53
CA ALA A 73 -5.33 -0.09 -0.11
C ALA A 73 -4.27 -0.87 0.66
N PHE A 74 -3.49 -0.17 1.49
CA PHE A 74 -2.54 -0.77 2.42
C PHE A 74 -3.00 -0.54 3.86
N PHE A 75 -3.00 -1.62 4.65
CA PHE A 75 -3.45 -1.61 6.03
C PHE A 75 -2.74 -2.69 6.85
N PRO A 76 -2.55 -2.51 8.17
CA PRO A 76 -2.00 -3.58 9.01
C PRO A 76 -3.01 -4.74 9.12
N PRO A 77 -2.57 -5.95 9.50
CA PRO A 77 -3.48 -7.04 9.84
C PRO A 77 -4.56 -6.58 10.81
N VAL A 78 -5.81 -6.82 10.44
CA VAL A 78 -6.93 -6.52 11.32
C VAL A 78 -6.91 -7.52 12.47
N THR A 79 -6.64 -7.02 13.68
CA THR A 79 -6.90 -7.78 14.91
C THR A 79 -8.41 -7.80 15.11
N GLY A 80 -9.05 -8.88 14.66
CA GLY A 80 -10.45 -9.13 15.01
C GLY A 80 -10.61 -9.24 16.52
N GLY A 81 -11.72 -8.72 17.03
CA GLY A 81 -12.26 -9.15 18.32
C GLY A 81 -12.80 -10.57 18.25
#